data_AF-A0A261GEN1-F1
#
_entry.id   AF-A0A261GEN1-F1
#
_cell.length_a   1.000
_cell.length_b   1.000
_cell.length_c   1.000
_cell.angle_alpha   90.00
_cell.angle_beta   90.00
_cell.angle_gamma   90.00
#
_symmetry.space_group_name_H-M   'P 1'
#
loop_
_entity.id
_entity.type
_entity.pdbx_description
1 polymer ?
#
loop_
_entity_poly.entity_id
_entity_poly.type
_entity_poly.pdbx_seq_one_letter_code
_entity_poly.pdbx_strand_id
1 'polypeptide(L)'
;NLYGMIGMAIALVATLWRPEVTAVWLILIAMAIGAVIGAKVALKVEMTEMPELVAILHSFVGLAAVLVGYNSYADHGPMFGVMLNIHLTEIFLGVFIGAVTFTGSVVAFGKLRGKISSKALMLPHRHKLNLAACVVSFLLMLYFVNNGGSTFSLLLMTVIALWFGWHLVSSIGGADMPVVISMLNSYSGWAAAAAGFMLSNDLLIITGA
;
A
#
# COMPACT_ATOMS: atom_id res chain seq x y z
N ASN A 1 -22.03 -2.71 8.25
CA ASN A 1 -21.79 -1.28 8.56
C ASN A 1 -21.57 -1.03 10.05
N LEU A 2 -22.57 -1.22 10.94
CA LEU A 2 -22.43 -0.88 12.36
C LEU A 2 -21.27 -1.62 13.07
N TYR A 3 -21.18 -2.95 12.92
CA TYR A 3 -20.09 -3.73 13.54
C TYR A 3 -18.69 -3.31 13.04
N GLY A 4 -18.56 -2.95 11.76
CA GLY A 4 -17.31 -2.43 11.21
C GLY A 4 -16.92 -1.07 11.80
N MET A 5 -17.88 -0.16 11.97
CA MET A 5 -17.62 1.13 12.62
C MET A 5 -17.21 0.97 14.08
N ILE A 6 -17.90 0.12 14.83
CA ILE A 6 -17.57 -0.17 16.24
C ILE A 6 -16.18 -0.81 16.33
N GLY A 7 -15.88 -1.80 15.50
CA GLY A 7 -14.58 -2.45 15.46
C GLY A 7 -13.44 -1.47 15.18
N MET A 8 -13.59 -0.61 14.17
CA MET A 8 -12.60 0.41 13.84
C MET A 8 -12.43 1.43 14.98
N ALA A 9 -13.53 1.86 15.63
CA ALA A 9 -13.46 2.78 16.76
C ALA A 9 -12.69 2.15 17.93
N ILE A 10 -12.96 0.88 18.27
CA ILE A 10 -12.23 0.14 19.30
C ILE A 10 -10.75 0.02 18.92
N ALA A 11 -10.43 -0.32 17.68
CA ALA A 11 -9.06 -0.44 17.19
C ALA A 11 -8.25 0.86 17.38
N LEU A 12 -8.84 1.99 17.00
CA LEU A 12 -8.23 3.31 17.15
C LEU A 12 -8.02 3.68 18.61
N VAL A 13 -9.05 3.51 19.45
CA VAL A 13 -8.96 3.81 20.88
C VAL A 13 -7.91 2.93 21.56
N ALA A 14 -7.91 1.61 21.29
CA ALA A 14 -6.94 0.68 21.85
C ALA A 14 -5.50 1.01 21.42
N THR A 15 -5.31 1.47 20.18
CA THR A 15 -3.99 1.88 19.68
C THR A 15 -3.53 3.16 20.36
N LEU A 16 -4.38 4.18 20.48
CA LEU A 16 -4.05 5.46 21.13
C LEU A 16 -3.82 5.32 22.65
N TRP A 17 -4.35 4.28 23.28
CA TRP A 17 -4.18 4.04 24.72
C TRP A 17 -2.86 3.35 25.06
N ARG A 18 -2.08 2.92 24.07
CA ARG A 18 -0.79 2.26 24.31
C ARG A 18 0.21 3.25 24.93
N PRO A 19 0.92 2.89 26.02
CA PRO A 19 1.85 3.79 26.72
C PRO A 19 2.97 4.35 25.83
N GLU A 20 3.34 3.62 24.78
CA GLU A 20 4.41 3.98 23.84
C GLU A 20 3.96 5.06 22.85
N VAL A 21 2.66 5.31 22.71
CA VAL A 21 2.12 6.30 21.78
C VAL A 21 2.28 7.70 22.36
N THR A 22 3.29 8.39 21.87
CA THR A 22 3.53 9.80 22.18
C THR A 22 2.85 10.71 21.14
N ALA A 23 2.78 12.01 21.45
CA ALA A 23 2.22 13.02 20.54
C ALA A 23 0.78 12.74 20.05
N VAL A 24 -0.07 12.19 20.92
CA VAL A 24 -1.49 11.88 20.64
C VAL A 24 -2.23 13.02 19.94
N TRP A 25 -1.96 14.27 20.32
CA TRP A 25 -2.55 15.45 19.68
C TRP A 25 -2.25 15.57 18.18
N LEU A 26 -1.03 15.26 17.74
CA LEU A 26 -0.68 15.25 16.31
C LEU A 26 -1.42 14.16 15.56
N ILE A 27 -1.54 12.97 16.18
CA ILE A 27 -2.28 11.84 15.60
C ILE A 27 -3.75 12.21 15.42
N LEU A 28 -4.38 12.80 16.45
CA LEU A 28 -5.78 13.23 16.39
C LEU A 28 -6.02 14.31 15.33
N ILE A 29 -5.10 15.27 15.19
CA ILE A 29 -5.20 16.31 14.15
C ILE A 29 -5.09 15.68 12.75
N ALA A 30 -4.12 14.80 12.51
CA ALA A 30 -3.94 14.12 11.24
C ALA A 30 -5.17 13.25 10.89
N MET A 31 -5.70 12.51 11.87
CA MET A 31 -6.92 11.72 11.74
C MET A 31 -8.13 12.60 11.41
N ALA A 32 -8.30 13.73 12.11
CA ALA A 32 -9.41 14.65 11.88
C ALA A 32 -9.36 15.23 10.46
N ILE A 33 -8.19 15.63 9.97
CA ILE A 33 -8.00 16.13 8.61
C ILE A 33 -8.38 15.05 7.59
N GLY A 34 -7.85 13.84 7.75
CA GLY A 34 -8.16 12.71 6.87
C GLY A 34 -9.65 12.35 6.86
N ALA A 35 -10.28 12.29 8.04
CA ALA A 35 -11.69 11.98 8.19
C ALA A 35 -12.59 13.04 7.56
N VAL A 36 -12.30 14.33 7.74
CA VAL A 36 -13.07 15.43 7.15
C VAL A 36 -12.96 15.43 5.63
N ILE A 37 -11.76 15.25 5.08
CA ILE A 37 -11.57 15.18 3.62
C ILE A 37 -12.28 13.94 3.06
N GLY A 38 -12.07 12.78 3.67
CA GLY A 38 -12.68 11.51 3.26
C GLY A 38 -14.21 11.59 3.27
N ALA A 39 -14.80 12.10 4.34
CA ALA A 39 -16.25 12.27 4.45
C ALA A 39 -16.80 13.24 3.39
N LYS A 40 -16.13 14.38 3.16
CA LYS A 40 -16.55 15.33 2.13
C LYS A 40 -16.55 14.74 0.73
N VAL A 41 -15.51 13.96 0.39
CA VAL A 41 -15.44 13.30 -0.92
C VAL A 41 -16.50 12.21 -1.01
N ALA A 42 -16.61 11.32 -0.02
CA ALA A 42 -17.56 10.21 -0.03
C ALA A 42 -19.03 10.64 -0.12
N LEU A 43 -19.40 11.77 0.51
CA LEU A 43 -20.77 12.29 0.48
C LEU A 43 -21.11 13.03 -0.82
N LYS A 44 -20.10 13.43 -1.62
CA LYS A 44 -20.30 14.23 -2.84
C LYS A 44 -20.31 13.40 -4.12
N VAL A 45 -19.67 12.24 -4.12
CA VAL A 45 -19.50 11.38 -5.30
C VAL A 45 -20.82 10.71 -5.67
N GLU A 46 -21.11 10.65 -6.97
CA GLU A 46 -22.31 9.98 -7.49
C GLU A 46 -22.17 8.45 -7.47
N MET A 47 -23.28 7.72 -7.41
CA MET A 47 -23.24 6.24 -7.35
C MET A 47 -22.60 5.59 -8.60
N THR A 48 -22.64 6.28 -9.73
CA THR A 48 -21.98 5.89 -10.99
C THR A 48 -20.45 6.00 -10.93
N GLU A 49 -19.94 6.87 -10.05
CA GLU A 49 -18.53 7.16 -9.83
C GLU A 49 -17.94 6.37 -8.63
N MET A 50 -18.71 5.44 -8.06
CA MET A 50 -18.22 4.61 -6.95
C MET A 50 -16.97 3.77 -7.28
N PRO A 51 -16.83 3.16 -8.48
CA PRO A 51 -15.64 2.35 -8.79
C PRO A 51 -14.33 3.14 -8.72
N GLU A 52 -14.32 4.38 -9.17
CA GLU A 52 -13.15 5.25 -9.14
C GLU A 52 -12.86 5.80 -7.75
N LEU A 53 -13.89 6.11 -6.96
CA LEU A 53 -13.70 6.47 -5.55
C LEU A 53 -13.04 5.31 -4.78
N VAL A 54 -13.51 4.08 -5.00
CA VAL A 54 -12.90 2.89 -4.41
C VAL A 54 -11.46 2.71 -4.88
N ALA A 55 -11.19 2.89 -6.19
CA ALA A 55 -9.84 2.82 -6.73
C ALA A 55 -8.90 3.81 -6.02
N ILE A 56 -9.26 5.09 -5.90
CA ILE A 56 -8.37 6.07 -5.27
C ILE A 56 -8.21 5.83 -3.76
N LEU A 57 -9.21 5.29 -3.06
CA LEU A 57 -9.09 4.95 -1.65
C LEU A 57 -8.03 3.86 -1.39
N HIS A 58 -7.91 2.85 -2.25
CA HIS A 58 -6.84 1.85 -2.15
C HIS A 58 -5.44 2.45 -2.34
N SER A 59 -5.33 3.57 -3.07
CA SER A 59 -4.04 4.25 -3.21
C SER A 59 -3.52 4.75 -1.85
N PHE A 60 -4.40 5.26 -0.98
CA PHE A 60 -4.01 5.72 0.35
C PHE A 60 -3.57 4.57 1.26
N VAL A 61 -4.19 3.39 1.13
CA VAL A 61 -3.75 2.18 1.86
C VAL A 61 -2.34 1.77 1.41
N GLY A 62 -2.11 1.73 0.10
CA GLY A 62 -0.78 1.42 -0.44
C GLY A 62 0.29 2.42 0.00
N LEU A 63 -0.01 3.72 -0.05
CA LEU A 63 0.90 4.76 0.41
C LEU A 63 1.16 4.68 1.92
N ALA A 64 0.14 4.41 2.73
CA ALA A 64 0.31 4.20 4.17
C ALA A 64 1.23 3.01 4.46
N ALA A 65 1.07 1.89 3.74
CA ALA A 65 1.96 0.73 3.89
C ALA A 65 3.41 1.06 3.52
N VAL A 66 3.65 1.85 2.47
CA VAL A 66 4.99 2.33 2.13
C VAL A 66 5.57 3.18 3.26
N LEU A 67 4.81 4.17 3.76
CA LEU A 67 5.28 5.06 4.84
C LEU A 67 5.55 4.29 6.14
N VAL A 68 4.69 3.34 6.50
CA VAL A 68 4.88 2.46 7.65
C VAL A 68 6.12 1.59 7.48
N GLY A 69 6.34 1.01 6.29
CA GLY A 69 7.53 0.21 6.02
C GLY A 69 8.84 1.01 6.11
N TYR A 70 8.86 2.25 5.59
CA TYR A 70 10.02 3.14 5.75
C TYR A 70 10.24 3.58 7.19
N ASN A 71 9.17 3.84 7.95
CA ASN A 71 9.29 4.18 9.36
C ASN A 71 9.83 2.99 10.17
N SER A 72 9.29 1.79 9.95
CA SER A 72 9.77 0.55 10.58
C SER A 72 11.22 0.22 10.21
N TYR A 73 11.65 0.55 8.99
CA TYR A 73 13.06 0.40 8.60
C TYR A 73 13.98 1.41 9.29
N ALA A 74 13.55 2.66 9.43
CA ALA A 74 14.34 3.72 10.02
C ALA A 74 14.45 3.60 11.55
N ASP A 75 13.41 3.06 12.19
CA ASP A 75 13.31 2.94 13.64
C ASP A 75 12.76 1.56 14.01
N HIS A 76 13.63 0.56 13.99
CA HIS A 76 13.38 -0.74 14.61
C HIS A 76 14.27 -0.91 15.84
N GLY A 77 13.75 -1.58 16.86
CA GLY A 77 14.55 -1.96 18.02
C GLY A 77 15.76 -2.85 17.65
N PRO A 78 16.68 -3.09 18.59
CA PRO A 78 17.83 -3.96 18.33
C PRO A 78 17.37 -5.39 17.99
N MET A 79 17.53 -5.78 16.73
CA MET A 79 17.23 -7.12 16.22
C MET A 79 18.49 -7.73 15.61
N PHE A 80 18.64 -9.05 15.76
CA PHE A 80 19.83 -9.77 15.27
C PHE A 80 19.46 -11.10 14.62
N GLY A 81 20.34 -11.57 13.73
CA GLY A 81 20.24 -12.89 13.11
C GLY A 81 18.93 -13.10 12.36
N VAL A 82 18.25 -14.21 12.63
CA VAL A 82 17.04 -14.62 11.90
C VAL A 82 15.90 -13.61 12.06
N MET A 83 15.74 -13.01 13.25
CA MET A 83 14.68 -12.03 13.51
C MET A 83 14.85 -10.78 12.63
N LEU A 84 16.07 -10.28 12.50
CA LEU A 84 16.37 -9.14 11.63
C LEU A 84 16.05 -9.49 10.16
N ASN A 85 16.44 -10.68 9.70
CA ASN A 85 16.19 -11.11 8.33
C ASN A 85 14.69 -11.22 8.02
N ILE A 86 13.89 -11.73 8.96
CA ILE A 86 12.43 -11.79 8.82
C ILE A 86 11.87 -10.37 8.73
N HIS A 87 12.23 -9.50 9.68
CA HIS A 87 11.71 -8.13 9.73
C HIS A 87 12.07 -7.32 8.47
N LEU A 88 13.32 -7.42 7.99
CA LEU A 88 13.74 -6.79 6.74
C LEU A 88 12.97 -7.33 5.52
N THR A 89 12.66 -8.63 5.51
CA THR A 89 11.85 -9.23 4.45
C THR A 89 10.41 -8.72 4.47
N GLU A 90 9.81 -8.62 5.65
CA GLU A 90 8.47 -8.05 5.84
C GLU A 90 8.41 -6.60 5.34
N ILE A 91 9.35 -5.76 5.77
CA ILE A 91 9.51 -4.37 5.32
C ILE A 91 9.56 -4.32 3.79
N PHE A 92 10.47 -5.09 3.19
CA PHE A 92 10.70 -5.04 1.75
C PHE A 92 9.44 -5.44 0.96
N LEU A 93 8.78 -6.53 1.36
CA LEU A 93 7.57 -7.01 0.70
C LEU A 93 6.39 -6.06 0.88
N GLY A 94 6.16 -5.53 2.08
CA GLY A 94 5.04 -4.61 2.27
C GLY A 94 5.24 -3.25 1.61
N VAL A 95 6.47 -2.73 1.55
CA VAL A 95 6.78 -1.54 0.73
C VAL A 95 6.55 -1.83 -0.75
N PHE A 96 6.99 -2.99 -1.25
CA PHE A 96 6.77 -3.39 -2.65
C PHE A 96 5.27 -3.47 -2.98
N ILE A 97 4.48 -4.22 -2.21
CA ILE A 97 3.03 -4.38 -2.43
C ILE A 97 2.32 -3.04 -2.29
N GLY A 98 2.68 -2.24 -1.28
CA GLY A 98 2.11 -0.92 -1.05
C GLY A 98 2.36 0.04 -2.21
N ALA A 99 3.59 0.09 -2.73
CA ALA A 99 3.96 0.95 -3.85
C ALA A 99 3.25 0.55 -5.16
N VAL A 100 3.16 -0.75 -5.44
CA VAL A 100 2.41 -1.28 -6.60
C VAL A 100 0.92 -0.94 -6.49
N THR A 101 0.36 -1.10 -5.30
CA THR A 101 -1.06 -0.79 -5.03
C THR A 101 -1.33 0.70 -5.18
N PHE A 102 -0.44 1.55 -4.68
CA PHE A 102 -0.55 3.01 -4.80
C PHE A 102 -0.63 3.47 -6.26
N THR A 103 0.38 3.15 -7.07
CA THR A 103 0.41 3.63 -8.46
C THR A 103 -0.61 2.94 -9.34
N GLY A 104 -0.85 1.64 -9.13
CA GLY A 104 -1.90 0.92 -9.85
C GLY A 104 -3.29 1.53 -9.62
N SER A 105 -3.60 1.87 -8.37
CA SER A 105 -4.84 2.52 -7.97
C SER A 105 -5.02 3.92 -8.57
N VAL A 106 -3.94 4.72 -8.59
CA VAL A 106 -3.96 6.06 -9.21
C VAL A 106 -4.23 5.97 -10.72
N VAL A 107 -3.64 5.00 -11.42
CA VAL A 107 -3.90 4.79 -12.85
C VAL A 107 -5.33 4.29 -13.10
N ALA A 108 -5.82 3.34 -12.29
CA ALA A 108 -7.20 2.85 -12.39
C ALA A 108 -8.22 3.99 -12.21
N PHE A 109 -8.03 4.82 -11.18
CA PHE A 109 -8.81 6.04 -10.97
C PHE A 109 -8.76 6.96 -12.19
N GLY A 110 -7.55 7.24 -12.71
CA GLY A 110 -7.39 8.13 -13.86
C GLY A 110 -8.09 7.62 -15.13
N LYS A 111 -8.11 6.30 -15.36
CA LYS A 111 -8.81 5.70 -16.50
C LYS A 111 -10.33 5.77 -16.38
N LEU A 112 -10.87 5.50 -15.18
CA LEU A 112 -12.30 5.55 -14.92
C LEU A 112 -12.85 6.99 -14.98
N ARG A 113 -12.08 7.97 -14.48
CA ARG A 113 -12.38 9.41 -14.62
C ARG A 113 -12.26 9.94 -16.05
N GLY A 114 -11.78 9.15 -17.00
CA GLY A 114 -11.46 9.59 -18.36
C GLY A 114 -10.27 10.58 -18.46
N LYS A 115 -9.49 10.75 -17.39
CA LYS A 115 -8.26 11.59 -17.39
C LYS A 115 -7.08 10.90 -18.07
N ILE A 116 -7.06 9.57 -18.05
CA ILE A 116 -6.08 8.71 -18.73
C ILE A 116 -6.82 7.92 -19.81
N SER A 117 -6.17 7.69 -20.95
CA SER A 117 -6.74 6.85 -22.01
C SER A 117 -7.16 5.48 -21.48
N SER A 118 -8.41 5.11 -21.76
CA SER A 118 -8.95 3.77 -21.46
C SER A 118 -8.37 2.67 -22.35
N LYS A 119 -7.61 3.02 -23.39
CA LYS A 119 -6.92 2.02 -24.23
C LYS A 119 -5.77 1.40 -23.46
N ALA A 120 -5.60 0.09 -23.61
CA ALA A 120 -4.46 -0.63 -23.05
C ALA A 120 -3.16 -0.11 -23.65
N LEU A 121 -2.22 0.32 -22.78
CA LEU A 121 -0.88 0.73 -23.20
C LEU A 121 -0.10 -0.50 -23.67
N MET A 122 0.36 -0.49 -24.92
CA MET A 122 1.13 -1.58 -25.50
C MET A 122 2.59 -1.15 -25.67
N LEU A 123 3.38 -1.27 -24.60
CA LEU A 123 4.84 -1.10 -24.73
C LEU A 123 5.48 -2.29 -25.43
N PRO A 124 6.54 -2.08 -26.24
CA PRO A 124 7.33 -3.16 -26.79
C PRO A 124 7.82 -4.10 -25.68
N HIS A 125 7.61 -5.41 -25.84
CA HIS A 125 8.04 -6.42 -24.87
C HIS A 125 7.50 -6.26 -23.44
N ARG A 126 6.27 -5.75 -23.25
CA ARG A 126 5.63 -5.54 -21.92
C ARG A 126 5.84 -6.69 -20.91
N HIS A 127 5.75 -7.94 -21.35
CA HIS A 127 5.92 -9.11 -20.49
C HIS A 127 7.36 -9.25 -19.99
N LYS A 128 8.36 -8.96 -20.83
CA LYS A 128 9.77 -8.96 -20.44
C LYS A 128 10.08 -7.83 -19.47
N LEU A 129 9.48 -6.64 -19.66
CA LEU A 129 9.65 -5.51 -18.74
C LEU A 129 9.06 -5.81 -17.35
N ASN A 130 7.86 -6.38 -17.31
CA ASN A 130 7.23 -6.82 -16.06
C ASN A 130 8.06 -7.89 -15.35
N LEU A 131 8.52 -8.89 -16.11
CA LEU A 131 9.38 -9.93 -15.56
C LEU A 131 10.69 -9.35 -15.03
N ALA A 132 11.31 -8.43 -15.76
CA ALA A 132 12.53 -7.76 -15.33
C ALA A 132 12.32 -6.97 -14.04
N ALA A 133 11.21 -6.23 -13.92
CA ALA A 133 10.88 -5.50 -12.69
C ALA A 133 10.76 -6.45 -11.48
N CYS A 134 10.09 -7.59 -11.65
CA CYS A 134 9.97 -8.60 -10.59
C CYS A 134 11.32 -9.24 -10.23
N VAL A 135 12.10 -9.65 -11.23
CA VAL A 135 13.40 -10.31 -11.03
C VAL A 135 14.39 -9.36 -10.36
N VAL A 136 14.49 -8.11 -10.85
CA VAL A 136 15.38 -7.11 -10.25
C VAL A 136 14.93 -6.79 -8.82
N SER A 137 13.64 -6.65 -8.55
CA SER A 137 13.13 -6.43 -7.19
C SER A 137 13.47 -7.60 -6.27
N PHE A 138 13.36 -8.84 -6.74
CA PHE A 138 13.76 -10.02 -5.97
C PHE A 138 15.27 -10.07 -5.68
N LEU A 139 16.11 -9.76 -6.67
CA LEU A 139 17.56 -9.67 -6.45
C LEU A 139 17.93 -8.55 -5.46
N LEU A 140 17.23 -7.41 -5.53
CA LEU A 140 17.39 -6.32 -4.57
C LEU A 140 16.95 -6.75 -3.17
N MET A 141 15.92 -7.59 -3.02
CA MET A 141 15.51 -8.14 -1.73
C MET A 141 16.61 -9.00 -1.12
N LEU A 142 17.19 -9.92 -1.91
CA LEU A 142 18.29 -10.75 -1.45
C LEU A 142 19.47 -9.88 -1.00
N TYR A 143 19.85 -8.90 -1.81
CA TYR A 143 20.91 -7.97 -1.45
C TYR A 143 20.57 -7.15 -0.20
N PHE A 144 19.33 -6.65 -0.08
CA PHE A 144 18.85 -5.87 1.05
C PHE A 144 18.99 -6.64 2.37
N VAL A 145 18.52 -7.89 2.40
CA VAL A 145 18.56 -8.75 3.59
C VAL A 145 19.99 -9.17 3.94
N ASN A 146 20.80 -9.59 2.95
CA ASN A 146 22.17 -10.05 3.19
C ASN A 146 23.10 -8.94 3.71
N ASN A 147 22.81 -7.67 3.43
CA ASN A 147 23.58 -6.53 3.92
C ASN A 147 22.97 -5.90 5.19
N GLY A 148 22.03 -6.58 5.87
CA GLY A 148 21.43 -6.08 7.11
C GLY A 148 20.56 -4.83 6.94
N GLY A 149 20.04 -4.59 5.73
CA GLY A 149 19.14 -3.48 5.42
C GLY A 149 19.84 -2.32 4.70
N SER A 150 19.95 -2.39 3.37
CA SER A 150 20.49 -1.31 2.54
C SER A 150 19.42 -0.30 2.13
N THR A 151 19.55 0.96 2.56
CA THR A 151 18.59 2.02 2.23
C THR A 151 18.49 2.25 0.71
N PHE A 152 19.63 2.12 0.01
CA PHE A 152 19.68 2.25 -1.44
C PHE A 152 18.82 1.20 -2.13
N SER A 153 18.89 -0.06 -1.69
CA SER A 153 18.10 -1.15 -2.28
C SER A 153 16.61 -1.00 -2.06
N LEU A 154 16.21 -0.52 -0.86
CA LEU A 154 14.82 -0.24 -0.55
C LEU A 154 14.26 0.91 -1.39
N LEU A 155 15.01 2.02 -1.53
CA LEU A 155 14.64 3.16 -2.39
C LEU A 155 14.55 2.76 -3.86
N LEU A 156 15.56 2.06 -4.37
CA LEU A 156 15.59 1.64 -5.77
C LEU A 156 14.44 0.68 -6.08
N MET A 157 14.18 -0.29 -5.19
CA MET A 157 13.02 -1.18 -5.33
C MET A 157 11.72 -0.39 -5.31
N THR A 158 11.56 0.58 -4.40
CA THR A 158 10.32 1.38 -4.31
C THR A 158 10.05 2.11 -5.63
N VAL A 159 11.07 2.72 -6.24
CA VAL A 159 10.95 3.35 -7.57
C VAL A 159 10.53 2.34 -8.64
N ILE A 160 11.14 1.15 -8.64
CA ILE A 160 10.78 0.07 -9.56
C ILE A 160 9.33 -0.39 -9.34
N ALA A 161 8.89 -0.53 -8.09
CA ALA A 161 7.54 -0.95 -7.71
C ALA A 161 6.49 0.09 -8.11
N LEU A 162 6.76 1.39 -7.90
CA LEU A 162 5.92 2.48 -8.37
C LEU A 162 5.75 2.43 -9.89
N TRP A 163 6.84 2.26 -10.63
CA TRP A 163 6.80 2.11 -12.08
C TRP A 163 6.06 0.84 -12.52
N PHE A 164 6.31 -0.28 -11.83
CA PHE A 164 5.70 -1.58 -12.12
C PHE A 164 4.18 -1.53 -11.93
N GLY A 165 3.69 -0.95 -10.84
CA GLY A 165 2.25 -0.78 -10.61
C GLY A 165 1.59 0.11 -11.67
N TRP A 166 2.27 1.20 -12.07
CA TRP A 166 1.81 2.04 -13.18
C TRP A 166 1.73 1.24 -14.49
N HIS A 167 2.78 0.52 -14.86
CA HIS A 167 2.85 -0.21 -16.12
C HIS A 167 1.85 -1.37 -16.18
N LEU A 168 1.69 -2.11 -15.08
CA LEU A 168 0.75 -3.23 -14.96
C LEU A 168 -0.69 -2.77 -15.22
N VAL A 169 -1.15 -1.73 -14.53
CA VAL A 169 -2.54 -1.23 -14.70
C VAL A 169 -2.71 -0.43 -16.00
N SER A 170 -1.67 0.27 -16.44
CA SER A 170 -1.69 0.99 -17.74
C SER A 170 -1.88 0.02 -18.91
N SER A 171 -1.36 -1.20 -18.79
CA SER A 171 -1.47 -2.24 -19.82
C SER A 171 -2.84 -2.92 -19.91
N ILE A 172 -3.77 -2.62 -19.00
CA ILE A 172 -5.12 -3.21 -18.95
C ILE A 172 -6.15 -2.24 -19.57
N GLY A 173 -7.11 -2.76 -20.31
CA GLY A 173 -8.17 -1.94 -20.92
C GLY A 173 -9.16 -1.38 -19.90
N GLY A 174 -9.81 -0.25 -20.23
CA GLY A 174 -10.85 0.36 -19.39
C GLY A 174 -12.03 -0.58 -19.09
N ALA A 175 -12.39 -1.44 -20.04
CA ALA A 175 -13.47 -2.40 -19.88
C ALA A 175 -13.21 -3.44 -18.78
N ASP A 176 -11.94 -3.78 -18.54
CA ASP A 176 -11.53 -4.77 -17.54
C ASP A 176 -11.18 -4.14 -16.19
N MET A 177 -11.36 -2.82 -16.03
CA MET A 177 -11.02 -2.09 -14.80
C MET A 177 -11.73 -2.58 -13.54
N PRO A 178 -13.00 -3.07 -13.57
CA PRO A 178 -13.63 -3.65 -12.37
C PRO A 178 -12.84 -4.82 -11.79
N VAL A 179 -12.22 -5.66 -12.64
CA VAL A 179 -11.35 -6.77 -12.21
C VAL A 179 -10.09 -6.23 -11.56
N VAL A 180 -9.50 -5.18 -12.13
CA VAL A 180 -8.31 -4.52 -11.58
C VAL A 180 -8.61 -3.92 -10.20
N ILE A 181 -9.76 -3.29 -10.01
CA ILE A 181 -10.15 -2.72 -8.71
C ILE A 181 -10.29 -3.83 -7.66
N SER A 182 -10.92 -4.96 -8.01
CA SER A 182 -11.03 -6.09 -7.10
C SER A 182 -9.67 -6.68 -6.74
N MET A 183 -8.75 -6.74 -7.69
CA MET A 183 -7.38 -7.21 -7.47
C MET A 183 -6.57 -6.25 -6.60
N LEU A 184 -6.66 -4.95 -6.84
CA LEU A 184 -6.03 -3.91 -6.02
C LEU A 184 -6.62 -3.86 -4.60
N ASN A 185 -7.91 -4.14 -4.43
CA ASN A 185 -8.53 -4.31 -3.12
C ASN A 185 -7.85 -5.45 -2.34
N SER A 186 -7.67 -6.62 -2.99
CA SER A 186 -6.94 -7.73 -2.37
C SER A 186 -5.50 -7.34 -2.01
N TYR A 187 -4.79 -6.64 -2.90
CA TYR A 187 -3.42 -6.17 -2.63
C TYR A 187 -3.35 -5.20 -1.47
N SER A 188 -4.36 -4.33 -1.30
CA SER A 188 -4.44 -3.43 -0.15
C SER A 188 -4.63 -4.18 1.17
N GLY A 189 -5.36 -5.31 1.16
CA GLY A 189 -5.45 -6.24 2.30
C GLY A 189 -4.11 -6.87 2.63
N TRP A 190 -3.40 -7.42 1.64
CA TRP A 190 -2.05 -7.97 1.83
C TRP A 190 -1.04 -6.91 2.31
N ALA A 191 -1.15 -5.66 1.84
CA ALA A 191 -0.31 -4.56 2.30
C ALA A 191 -0.59 -4.22 3.78
N ALA A 192 -1.87 -4.22 4.18
CA ALA A 192 -2.26 -4.01 5.58
C ALA A 192 -1.78 -5.16 6.48
N ALA A 193 -1.91 -6.41 6.03
CA ALA A 193 -1.39 -7.57 6.74
C ALA A 193 0.15 -7.53 6.87
N ALA A 194 0.85 -7.15 5.80
CA ALA A 194 2.30 -6.97 5.82
C ALA A 194 2.73 -5.88 6.82
N ALA A 195 2.02 -4.74 6.85
CA ALA A 195 2.23 -3.72 7.88
C ALA A 195 1.93 -4.26 9.30
N GLY A 196 0.95 -5.16 9.44
CA GLY A 196 0.67 -5.88 10.67
C GLY A 196 1.84 -6.74 11.14
N PHE A 197 2.47 -7.50 10.24
CA PHE A 197 3.67 -8.27 10.58
C PHE A 197 4.84 -7.36 11.00
N MET A 198 5.14 -6.31 10.22
CA MET A 198 6.21 -5.36 10.54
C MET A 198 6.04 -4.74 11.94
N LEU A 199 4.81 -4.40 12.30
CA LEU A 199 4.46 -3.75 13.57
C LEU A 199 4.14 -4.74 14.70
N SER A 200 4.21 -6.05 14.45
CA SER A 200 3.75 -7.08 15.38
C SER A 200 2.33 -6.80 15.91
N ASN A 201 1.40 -6.48 15.02
CA ASN A 201 0.04 -6.06 15.32
C ASN A 201 -0.99 -7.02 14.72
N ASP A 202 -1.50 -7.92 15.56
CA ASP A 202 -2.50 -8.93 15.21
C ASP A 202 -3.77 -8.34 14.58
N LEU A 203 -4.18 -7.13 14.98
CA LEU A 203 -5.38 -6.50 14.43
C LEU A 203 -5.21 -6.23 12.94
N LEU A 204 -4.07 -5.66 12.54
CA LEU A 204 -3.78 -5.37 11.14
C LEU A 204 -3.63 -6.66 10.32
N ILE A 205 -3.03 -7.70 10.91
CA ILE A 205 -2.91 -9.03 10.29
C ILE A 205 -4.30 -9.61 10.01
N ILE A 206 -5.19 -9.62 11.01
CA ILE A 206 -6.54 -10.20 10.90
C ILE A 206 -7.42 -9.39 9.95
N THR A 207 -7.35 -8.05 9.98
CA THR A 207 -8.18 -7.22 9.09
C THR A 207 -7.69 -7.19 7.65
N GLY A 208 -6.41 -7.47 7.41
CA GLY A 208 -5.82 -7.50 6.07
C GLY A 208 -5.97 -8.85 5.35
N ALA A 209 -6.12 -9.95 6.11
CA ALA A 209 -6.34 -11.30 5.59
C ALA A 209 -7.78 -11.53 5.12
#